data_AF-A0A7H0HI75-F1
#
_entry.id   AF-A0A7H0HI75-F1
#
_cell.length_a   1.000
_cell.length_b   1.000
_cell.length_c   1.000
_cell.angle_alpha   90.00
_cell.angle_beta   90.00
_cell.angle_gamma   90.00
#
_symmetry.space_group_name_H-M   'P 1'
#
loop_
_entity.id
_entity.type
_entity.pdbx_description
1 polymer ?
#
loop_
_entity_poly.entity_id
_entity_poly.type
_entity_poly.pdbx_seq_one_letter_code
_entity_poly.pdbx_strand_id
1 'polypeptide(L)'
;MSRDTAGQGQREALFGTSYLQAVGFTAEGPRARALLAYSQSANPDSPYYADQTEKFSRREWVELPFTPSQIEAQAVGARTVISE
;
A
#
# COMPACT_ATOMS: atom_id res chain seq x y z
N MET A 1 18.86 1.35 7.24
CA MET A 1 20.22 1.80 6.89
C MET A 1 20.14 2.28 5.45
N SER A 2 20.41 3.57 5.21
CA SER A 2 20.37 4.18 3.87
C SER A 2 21.74 4.10 3.22
N ARG A 3 21.81 4.03 1.89
CA ARG A 3 23.05 4.38 1.16
C ARG A 3 23.02 5.86 0.81
N ASP A 4 24.17 6.52 0.92
CA ASP A 4 24.36 7.85 0.34
C ASP A 4 24.62 7.64 -1.15
N THR A 5 23.64 7.99 -1.98
CA THR A 5 23.76 7.83 -3.44
C THR A 5 23.94 9.21 -4.07
N ALA A 6 25.05 9.34 -4.81
CA ALA A 6 25.41 10.48 -5.66
C ALA A 6 25.59 11.84 -4.96
N GLY A 7 26.71 12.05 -4.26
CA GLY A 7 27.39 13.37 -4.10
C GLY A 7 26.61 14.58 -3.54
N GLN A 8 25.32 14.46 -3.24
CA GLN A 8 24.38 15.56 -2.96
C GLN A 8 23.66 15.39 -1.61
N GLY A 9 24.08 14.42 -0.78
CA GLY A 9 23.52 14.20 0.56
C GLY A 9 22.13 13.53 0.60
N GLN A 10 21.63 13.05 -0.54
CA GLN A 10 20.40 12.25 -0.57
C GLN A 10 20.66 10.82 -0.11
N ARG A 11 19.74 10.33 0.71
CA ARG A 11 19.76 8.99 1.30
C ARG A 11 18.71 8.12 0.66
N GLU A 12 19.14 7.04 0.04
CA GLU A 12 18.24 6.08 -0.57
C GLU A 12 17.76 5.05 0.46
N ALA A 13 16.45 4.85 0.51
CA ALA A 13 15.81 3.86 1.35
C ALA A 13 15.85 2.48 0.67
N LEU A 14 16.83 1.66 1.03
CA LEU A 14 17.00 0.31 0.46
C LEU A 14 16.23 -0.76 1.21
N PHE A 15 15.97 -0.54 2.49
CA PHE A 15 15.27 -1.47 3.38
C PHE A 15 14.73 -0.73 4.59
N GLY A 16 13.67 -1.29 5.20
CA GLY A 16 12.95 -0.69 6.31
C GLY A 16 11.54 -1.25 6.36
N THR A 17 10.62 -0.45 6.91
CA THR A 17 9.19 -0.78 6.88
C THR A 17 8.74 -1.02 5.45
N SER A 18 8.16 -2.19 5.20
CA SER A 18 7.67 -2.63 3.89
C SER A 18 6.15 -2.64 3.89
N TYR A 19 5.56 -3.68 4.47
CA TYR A 19 4.14 -3.78 4.74
C TYR A 19 3.88 -3.51 6.22
N LEU A 20 2.95 -2.60 6.50
CA LEU A 20 2.52 -2.29 7.86
C LEU A 20 1.01 -2.47 7.94
N GLN A 21 0.55 -3.24 8.91
CA GLN A 21 -0.88 -3.49 9.13
C GLN A 21 -1.20 -3.42 10.62
N ALA A 22 -2.28 -2.73 10.96
CA ALA A 22 -2.90 -2.77 12.29
C ALA A 22 -4.33 -3.30 12.15
N VAL A 23 -4.69 -4.30 12.96
CA VAL A 23 -6.01 -4.95 12.91
C VAL A 23 -6.69 -4.83 14.25
N GLY A 24 -7.93 -4.31 14.22
CA GLY A 24 -8.87 -4.43 15.33
C GLY A 24 -9.91 -5.50 15.02
N PHE A 25 -10.33 -6.25 16.04
CA PHE A 25 -11.41 -7.23 15.93
C PHE A 25 -12.68 -6.66 16.57
N THR A 26 -13.71 -6.45 15.75
CA THR A 26 -15.01 -5.88 16.15
C THR A 26 -16.11 -6.94 16.04
N ALA A 27 -17.32 -6.63 16.52
CA ALA A 27 -18.46 -7.53 16.37
C ALA A 27 -18.83 -7.74 14.90
N GLU A 28 -18.53 -6.77 14.04
CA GLU A 28 -18.80 -6.78 12.60
C GLU A 28 -17.68 -7.45 11.80
N GLY A 29 -16.61 -7.91 12.46
CA GLY A 29 -15.44 -8.54 11.83
C GLY A 29 -14.14 -7.74 12.00
N PRO A 30 -13.06 -8.11 11.29
CA PRO A 30 -11.79 -7.41 11.37
C PRO A 30 -11.86 -6.05 10.65
N ARG A 31 -11.33 -5.01 11.29
CA ARG A 31 -11.02 -3.73 10.64
C ARG A 31 -9.51 -3.56 10.55
N ALA A 32 -9.01 -3.51 9.33
CA ALA A 32 -7.59 -3.36 9.04
C ALA A 32 -7.29 -1.98 8.46
N ARG A 33 -6.24 -1.35 8.98
CA ARG A 33 -5.56 -0.23 8.33
C ARG A 33 -4.17 -0.67 7.93
N ALA A 34 -3.73 -0.28 6.74
CA ALA A 34 -2.42 -0.65 6.25
C ALA A 34 -1.72 0.47 5.46
N LEU A 35 -0.44 0.23 5.21
CA LEU A 35 0.39 0.94 4.24
C LEU A 35 1.34 -0.06 3.59
N LEU A 36 1.51 0.05 2.28
CA LEU A 36 2.61 -0.59 1.57
C LEU A 36 3.61 0.49 1.17
N ALA A 37 4.73 0.56 1.90
CA ALA A 37 5.63 1.72 1.87
C ALA A 37 6.27 2.00 0.50
N TYR A 38 6.35 0.99 -0.37
CA TYR A 38 6.86 1.09 -1.74
C TYR A 38 5.77 0.89 -2.82
N SER A 39 4.50 1.04 -2.45
CA SER A 39 3.34 0.93 -3.35
C SER A 39 3.17 -0.44 -4.02
N GLN A 40 2.10 -0.60 -4.80
CA GLN A 40 1.67 -1.91 -5.34
C GLN A 40 2.48 -2.35 -6.56
N SER A 41 3.09 -1.43 -7.31
CA SER A 41 3.80 -1.74 -8.54
C SER A 41 5.22 -1.19 -8.53
N ALA A 42 6.16 -2.00 -9.01
CA ALA A 42 7.52 -1.54 -9.31
C ALA A 42 7.63 -0.94 -10.73
N ASN A 43 6.58 -1.02 -11.56
CA ASN A 43 6.59 -0.44 -12.90
C ASN A 43 6.38 1.09 -12.81
N PRO A 44 7.32 1.94 -13.25
CA PRO A 44 7.17 3.39 -13.21
C PRO A 44 5.99 3.92 -14.03
N ASP A 45 5.51 3.16 -15.01
CA ASP A 45 4.34 3.52 -15.83
C ASP A 45 3.01 3.15 -15.15
N SER A 46 3.03 2.45 -14.01
CA SER A 46 1.82 2.09 -13.28
C SER A 46 1.29 3.29 -12.49
N PRO A 47 -0.04 3.55 -12.48
CA PRO A 47 -0.62 4.55 -11.59
C PRO A 47 -0.44 4.21 -10.11
N TYR A 48 -0.06 2.98 -9.78
CA TYR A 48 0.17 2.49 -8.41
C TYR A 48 1.66 2.36 -8.06
N TYR A 49 2.51 3.12 -8.74
CA TYR A 49 3.97 3.13 -8.54
C TYR A 49 4.41 3.85 -7.26
N ALA A 50 3.73 4.94 -6.89
CA ALA A 50 4.14 5.81 -5.78
C ALA A 50 3.00 6.29 -4.88
N ASP A 51 1.75 5.91 -5.18
CA ASP A 51 0.55 6.39 -4.49
C ASP A 51 0.56 6.09 -2.98
N GLN A 52 0.97 4.88 -2.59
CA GLN A 52 1.11 4.53 -1.17
C GLN A 52 2.44 5.02 -0.58
N THR A 53 3.50 5.16 -1.39
CA THR A 53 4.78 5.75 -0.95
C THR A 53 4.57 7.20 -0.48
N GLU A 54 3.77 7.96 -1.21
CA GLU A 54 3.35 9.31 -0.82
C GLU A 54 2.55 9.33 0.48
N LYS A 55 1.58 8.42 0.63
CA LYS A 55 0.80 8.26 1.86
C LYS A 55 1.67 7.87 3.05
N PHE A 56 2.63 6.96 2.84
CA PHE A 56 3.60 6.55 3.85
C PHE A 56 4.45 7.73 4.32
N SER A 57 4.92 8.58 3.39
CA SER A 57 5.65 9.81 3.72
C SER A 57 4.83 10.75 4.61
N ARG A 58 3.52 10.85 4.36
CA ARG A 58 2.58 11.67 5.16
C ARG A 58 1.98 10.94 6.37
N ARG A 59 2.31 9.66 6.58
CA ARG A 59 1.76 8.78 7.63
C ARG A 59 0.23 8.62 7.54
N GLU A 60 -0.31 8.67 6.33
CA GLU A 60 -1.73 8.56 6.03
C GLU A 60 -2.12 7.10 5.76
N TRP A 61 -2.66 6.42 6.76
CA TRP A 61 -3.11 5.03 6.61
C TRP A 61 -4.28 4.89 5.65
N VAL A 62 -4.35 3.75 4.94
CA VAL A 62 -5.54 3.34 4.17
C VAL A 62 -6.32 2.29 4.94
N GLU A 63 -7.65 2.34 4.86
CA GLU A 63 -8.52 1.25 5.33
C GLU A 63 -8.55 0.16 4.26
N LEU A 64 -8.35 -1.09 4.66
CA LEU A 64 -8.42 -2.22 3.73
C LEU A 64 -9.82 -2.83 3.74
N PRO A 65 -10.54 -2.84 2.61
CA PRO A 65 -11.82 -3.52 2.52
C PRO A 65 -11.62 -5.03 2.66
N PHE A 66 -12.42 -5.66 3.52
CA PHE A 66 -12.32 -7.11 3.81
C PHE A 66 -13.62 -7.85 3.52
N THR A 67 -14.76 -7.33 3.94
CA THR A 67 -16.05 -7.98 3.66
C THR A 67 -16.41 -7.88 2.18
N PRO A 68 -17.25 -8.78 1.64
CA PRO A 68 -17.70 -8.69 0.25
C PRO A 68 -18.31 -7.33 -0.11
N SER A 69 -19.13 -6.77 0.79
CA SER A 69 -19.75 -5.45 0.60
C SER A 69 -18.75 -4.30 0.62
N GLN A 70 -17.70 -4.37 1.47
CA GLN A 70 -16.63 -3.37 1.48
C GLN A 70 -15.80 -3.43 0.19
N ILE A 71 -15.49 -4.65 -0.29
CA ILE A 71 -14.72 -4.86 -1.52
C ILE A 71 -15.51 -4.33 -2.71
N GLU A 72 -16.80 -4.64 -2.81
CA GLU A 72 -17.67 -4.15 -3.87
C GLU A 72 -17.77 -2.63 -3.88
N ALA A 73 -17.91 -2.00 -2.71
CA ALA A 73 -18.02 -0.54 -2.59
C ALA A 73 -16.72 0.21 -2.93
N GLN A 74 -15.55 -0.43 -2.80
CA GLN A 74 -14.23 0.18 -2.99
C GLN A 74 -13.47 -0.40 -4.19
N ALA A 75 -14.13 -1.17 -5.05
CA ALA A 75 -13.50 -1.78 -6.21
C ALA A 75 -12.95 -0.70 -7.16
N VAL A 76 -11.67 -0.81 -7.53
CA VAL A 76 -11.01 0.12 -8.46
C VAL A 76 -11.22 -0.27 -9.94
N GLY A 77 -11.98 -1.34 -10.21
CA GLY A 77 -12.26 -1.85 -11.56
C GLY A 77 -13.23 -3.04 -11.54
N ALA A 78 -13.67 -3.46 -12.73
CA ALA A 78 -14.56 -4.61 -12.87
C ALA A 78 -13.84 -5.92 -12.51
N ARG A 79 -14.56 -6.85 -11.88
CA ARG A 79 -14.06 -8.19 -11.59
C ARG A 79 -13.72 -8.91 -12.91
N THR A 80 -12.47 -9.34 -13.05
CA THR A 80 -12.04 -10.20 -14.16
C THR A 80 -11.97 -11.65 -13.69
N VAL A 81 -12.56 -12.58 -14.47
CA VAL A 81 -12.43 -14.03 -14.26
C VAL A 81 -11.58 -14.58 -15.41
N ILE A 82 -10.50 -15.28 -15.07
CA ILE A 82 -9.56 -15.85 -16.03
C ILE A 82 -9.72 -17.37 -15.99
N SER A 83 -9.85 -18.01 -17.15
CA SER A 83 -9.86 -19.46 -17.33
C SER A 83 -8.86 -19.85 -18.41
N GLU A 84 -8.28 -21.04 -18.29
CA GLU A 84 -7.35 -21.64 -19.27
C GLU A 84 -8.08 -22.25 -20.48
#